data_AF-A0AAW9W8S0-F1
#
_entry.id   AF-A0AAW9W8S0-F1
#
_cell.length_a   1.000
_cell.length_b   1.000
_cell.length_c   1.000
_cell.angle_alpha   90.00
_cell.angle_beta   90.00
_cell.angle_gamma   90.00
#
_symmetry.space_group_name_H-M   'P 1'
#
loop_
_entity.id
_entity.type
_entity.pdbx_description
1 polymer ?
#
loop_
_entity_poly.entity_id
_entity_poly.type
_entity_poly.pdbx_seq_one_letter_code
_entity_poly.pdbx_strand_id
1 'polypeptide(L)'
;LMNDYEKTHASTIAVMPVPHEDVSSYGVIAPQDEGKDGLYSVETFVEKPAPEETPSDLAIIGRYLLTPEIFEILEKQAPGAGNEIQLTD
;
A
#
# COMPACT_ATOMS: atom_id res chain seq x y z
N LEU A 1 -12.24 5.49 3.09
CA LEU A 1 -12.13 4.79 1.79
C LEU A 1 -13.14 5.30 0.77
N MET A 2 -14.43 4.93 0.81
CA MET A 2 -15.40 5.37 -0.23
C MET A 2 -15.50 6.90 -0.33
N ASN A 3 -15.68 7.61 0.78
CA ASN A 3 -15.75 9.07 0.77
C ASN A 3 -14.46 9.73 0.26
N ASP A 4 -13.31 9.08 0.46
CA ASP A 4 -12.01 9.61 0.02
C ASP A 4 -11.87 9.42 -1.49
N TYR A 5 -12.24 8.24 -2.00
CA TYR A 5 -12.33 7.98 -3.43
C TYR A 5 -13.34 8.89 -4.13
N GLU A 6 -14.51 9.16 -3.56
CA GLU A 6 -15.47 10.10 -4.16
C GLU A 6 -14.89 11.52 -4.31
N LYS A 7 -13.96 11.91 -3.42
CA LYS A 7 -13.27 13.21 -3.49
C LYS A 7 -12.08 13.18 -4.46
N THR A 8 -11.27 12.13 -4.42
CA THR A 8 -9.97 12.08 -5.13
C THR A 8 -10.04 11.37 -6.48
N HIS A 9 -11.03 10.49 -6.65
CA HIS A 9 -11.16 9.52 -7.74
C HIS A 9 -9.92 8.62 -7.90
N ALA A 10 -9.11 8.49 -6.85
CA ALA A 10 -7.86 7.75 -6.84
C ALA A 10 -7.99 6.46 -6.04
N SER A 11 -7.30 5.39 -6.47
CA SER A 11 -7.16 4.16 -5.71
C SER A 11 -6.75 4.47 -4.27
N THR A 12 -7.49 3.95 -3.30
CA THR A 12 -7.33 4.26 -1.88
C THR A 12 -7.13 2.96 -1.09
N ILE A 13 -6.14 2.95 -0.21
CA ILE A 13 -5.78 1.80 0.61
C ILE A 13 -5.83 2.22 2.08
N ALA A 14 -6.36 1.36 2.94
CA ALA A 14 -6.29 1.63 4.37
C ALA A 14 -4.94 1.19 4.93
N VAL A 15 -4.34 2.10 5.70
CA VAL A 15 -3.12 1.85 6.47
C VAL A 15 -3.38 2.13 7.95
N MET A 16 -2.55 1.55 8.80
CA MET A 16 -2.51 1.91 10.21
C MET A 16 -1.07 1.94 10.72
N PRO A 17 -0.74 2.81 11.69
CA PRO A 17 0.54 2.72 12.37
C PRO A 17 0.65 1.39 13.12
N VAL A 18 1.81 0.75 13.03
CA VAL A 18 2.18 -0.44 13.82
C VAL A 18 3.46 -0.14 14.63
N PRO A 19 3.76 -0.89 15.69
CA PRO A 19 5.07 -0.82 16.33
C PRO A 19 6.18 -1.06 15.30
N HIS A 20 7.24 -0.26 15.36
CA HIS A 20 8.35 -0.32 14.40
C HIS A 20 9.00 -1.72 14.31
N GLU A 21 9.05 -2.45 15.42
CA GLU A 21 9.57 -3.82 15.48
C GLU A 21 8.68 -4.85 14.76
N ASP A 22 7.41 -4.53 14.53
CA ASP A 22 6.44 -5.42 13.88
C ASP A 22 6.36 -5.19 12.36
N VAL A 23 6.99 -4.15 11.79
CA VAL A 23 6.86 -3.76 10.37
C VAL A 23 7.22 -4.88 9.41
N SER A 24 8.17 -5.75 9.76
CA SER A 24 8.56 -6.90 8.93
C SER A 24 7.49 -7.97 8.77
N SER A 25 6.37 -7.85 9.48
CA SER A 25 5.21 -8.73 9.33
C SER A 25 4.21 -8.24 8.27
N TYR A 26 4.40 -7.04 7.72
CA TYR A 26 3.42 -6.34 6.90
C TYR A 26 4.02 -5.76 5.62
N GLY A 27 3.18 -5.54 4.61
CA GLY A 27 3.45 -4.54 3.58
C GLY A 27 3.26 -3.14 4.16
N VAL A 28 4.21 -2.25 3.92
CA VAL A 28 4.17 -0.84 4.38
C VAL A 28 4.18 0.10 3.19
N ILE A 29 3.67 1.31 3.40
CA ILE A 29 3.73 2.37 2.38
C ILE A 29 4.98 3.23 2.55
N ALA A 30 5.51 3.75 1.44
CA ALA A 30 6.38 4.92 1.44
C ALA A 30 5.51 6.16 1.16
N PRO A 31 5.17 6.98 2.17
CA PRO A 31 4.39 8.19 1.95
C PRO A 31 5.28 9.29 1.36
N GLN A 32 4.83 9.94 0.29
CA GLN A 32 5.53 11.06 -0.32
C GLN A 32 5.21 12.37 0.41
N ASP A 33 3.93 12.65 0.59
CA ASP A 33 3.41 13.84 1.26
C ASP A 33 2.19 13.46 2.10
N GLU A 34 2.09 14.05 3.29
CA GLU A 34 0.84 14.05 4.05
C GLU A 34 -0.11 15.07 3.40
N GLY A 35 -1.19 14.56 2.83
CA GLY A 35 -2.29 15.35 2.31
C GLY A 35 -3.18 15.89 3.43
N LYS A 36 -4.46 16.10 3.11
CA LYS A 36 -5.45 16.52 4.12
C LYS A 36 -6.17 15.31 4.70
N ASP A 37 -6.68 15.48 5.92
CA ASP A 37 -7.59 14.53 6.58
C ASP A 37 -7.00 13.12 6.76
N GLY A 38 -5.68 13.00 6.96
CA GLY A 38 -5.00 11.72 7.16
C GLY A 38 -4.81 10.90 5.87
N LEU A 39 -4.93 11.54 4.70
CA LEU A 39 -4.58 10.93 3.42
C LEU A 39 -3.10 11.13 3.12
N TYR A 40 -2.44 10.08 2.64
CA TYR A 40 -1.05 10.13 2.18
C TYR A 40 -1.02 9.86 0.68
N SER A 41 -0.25 10.66 -0.05
CA SER A 41 0.18 10.27 -1.40
C SER A 41 1.21 9.14 -1.25
N VAL A 42 0.98 8.01 -1.92
CA VAL A 42 1.87 6.86 -1.82
C VAL A 42 2.83 6.86 -3.01
N GLU A 43 4.13 6.84 -2.71
CA GLU A 43 5.17 6.69 -3.74
C GLU A 43 5.34 5.23 -4.14
N THR A 44 5.45 4.34 -3.15
CA THR A 44 5.63 2.90 -3.37
C THR A 44 5.16 2.06 -2.18
N PHE A 45 5.06 0.75 -2.41
CA PHE A 45 4.82 -0.27 -1.38
C PHE A 45 6.10 -1.06 -1.15
N VAL A 46 6.32 -1.50 0.10
CA VAL A 46 7.43 -2.39 0.44
C VAL A 46 6.88 -3.57 1.23
N GLU A 47 7.00 -4.77 0.69
CA GLU A 47 6.52 -5.99 1.33
C GLU A 47 7.54 -6.48 2.37
N LYS A 48 7.12 -6.54 3.64
CA LYS A 48 7.88 -7.10 4.77
C LYS A 48 9.32 -6.57 4.87
N PRO A 49 9.52 -5.24 4.90
CA PRO A 49 10.86 -4.67 5.02
C PRO A 49 11.53 -5.08 6.33
N ALA A 50 12.86 -5.09 6.35
CA ALA A 50 13.58 -5.06 7.61
C ALA A 50 13.29 -3.74 8.34
N PRO A 51 13.23 -3.70 9.69
CA PRO A 51 12.91 -2.46 10.41
C PRO A 51 13.87 -1.32 10.07
N GLU A 52 15.14 -1.64 9.79
CA GLU A 52 16.18 -0.67 9.45
C GLU A 52 16.04 -0.07 8.04
N GLU A 53 15.28 -0.74 7.16
CA GLU A 53 15.07 -0.36 5.76
C GLU A 53 13.63 0.16 5.52
N THR A 54 12.79 0.18 6.56
CA THR A 54 11.38 0.56 6.40
C THR A 54 11.25 2.05 6.06
N PRO A 55 10.45 2.41 5.04
CA PRO A 55 10.19 3.81 4.71
C PRO A 55 9.20 4.47 5.69
N SER A 56 8.39 3.68 6.40
CA SER A 56 7.46 4.17 7.43
C SER A 56 6.97 3.06 8.35
N ASP A 57 6.23 3.43 9.39
CA ASP A 57 5.51 2.50 10.28
C ASP A 57 4.04 2.28 9.86
N LEU A 58 3.65 2.70 8.64
CA LEU A 58 2.28 2.62 8.15
C LEU A 58 2.03 1.31 7.39
N ALA A 59 1.47 0.33 8.09
CA ALA A 59 1.17 -1.00 7.57
C ALA A 59 -0.17 -1.06 6.82
N ILE A 60 -0.22 -1.83 5.73
CA ILE A 60 -1.42 -2.08 4.93
C ILE A 60 -2.30 -3.14 5.62
N ILE A 61 -3.58 -2.81 5.86
CA ILE A 61 -4.51 -3.65 6.64
C ILE A 61 -5.51 -4.45 5.79
N GLY A 62 -5.22 -4.65 4.50
CA GLY A 62 -6.02 -5.51 3.64
C GLY A 62 -7.40 -4.92 3.26
N ARG A 63 -7.48 -3.60 3.13
CA ARG A 63 -8.68 -2.90 2.64
C ARG A 63 -8.27 -1.99 1.50
N TYR A 64 -8.74 -2.33 0.30
CA TYR A 64 -8.38 -1.66 -0.94
C TYR A 64 -9.66 -1.21 -1.64
N LEU A 65 -9.63 0.00 -2.17
CA LEU A 65 -10.58 0.51 -3.15
C LEU A 65 -9.76 0.90 -4.37
N LEU A 66 -9.70 0.01 -5.36
CA LEU A 66 -8.84 0.17 -6.53
C LEU A 66 -9.66 0.55 -7.75
N THR A 67 -9.09 1.39 -8.59
CA THR A 67 -9.69 1.70 -9.89
C THR A 67 -9.61 0.47 -10.83
N PRO A 68 -10.52 0.35 -11.81
CA PRO A 68 -10.62 -0.85 -12.65
C PRO A 68 -9.34 -1.21 -13.43
N GLU A 69 -8.45 -0.25 -13.69
CA GLU A 69 -7.16 -0.44 -14.36
C GLU A 69 -6.30 -1.53 -13.70
N ILE A 70 -6.54 -1.83 -12.41
CA ILE A 70 -5.83 -2.91 -11.70
C ILE A 70 -5.95 -4.26 -12.41
N PHE A 71 -7.09 -4.56 -13.05
CA PHE A 71 -7.26 -5.84 -13.74
C PHE A 71 -6.32 -5.99 -14.93
N GLU A 72 -6.10 -4.92 -15.68
CA GLU A 72 -5.16 -4.93 -16.81
C GLU A 72 -3.70 -5.03 -16.36
N ILE A 73 -3.38 -4.48 -15.18
CA ILE A 73 -2.05 -4.57 -14.56
C ILE A 73 -1.81 -6.01 -14.11
N LEU A 74 -2.73 -6.59 -13.33
CA LEU A 74 -2.61 -7.95 -12.81
C LEU A 74 -2.55 -9.01 -13.90
N GLU A 75 -3.24 -8.82 -15.03
CA GLU A 75 -3.18 -9.75 -16.17
C GLU A 75 -1.77 -9.85 -16.78
N LYS A 76 -0.98 -8.77 -16.69
CA LYS A 76 0.36 -8.65 -17.30
C LYS A 76 1.50 -8.83 -16.29
N GLN A 77 1.19 -8.83 -14.99
CA GLN A 77 2.18 -8.94 -13.93
C GLN A 77 2.83 -10.32 -13.95
N ALA A 78 4.16 -10.36 -13.82
CA ALA A 78 4.90 -11.60 -13.63
C ALA A 78 4.81 -12.05 -12.15
N PRO A 79 4.97 -13.36 -11.87
CA PRO A 79 5.09 -13.84 -10.49
C PRO A 79 6.28 -13.21 -9.76
N GLY A 80 6.05 -12.74 -8.54
CA GLY A 80 7.04 -12.15 -7.65
C GLY A 80 7.43 -13.11 -6.52
N ALA A 81 7.44 -12.59 -5.28
CA ALA A 81 7.74 -13.37 -4.09
C ALA A 81 6.86 -14.64 -3.98
N GLY A 82 7.48 -15.78 -3.68
CA GLY A 82 6.77 -17.05 -3.53
C GLY A 82 6.24 -17.66 -4.83
N ASN A 83 6.60 -17.12 -6.01
CA ASN A 83 6.05 -17.51 -7.31
C ASN A 83 4.53 -17.25 -7.42
N GLU A 84 4.07 -16.17 -6.78
CA GLU A 84 2.68 -15.70 -6.79
C GLU A 84 2.56 -14.36 -7.53
N ILE A 85 1.38 -14.09 -8.12
CA ILE A 85 1.04 -12.75 -8.61
C ILE A 85 0.66 -11.89 -7.41
N GLN A 86 1.51 -10.93 -7.07
CA GLN A 86 1.31 -10.04 -5.93
C GLN A 86 0.61 -8.74 -6.34
N LEU A 87 -0.16 -8.17 -5.41
CA LEU A 87 -0.84 -6.89 -5.60
C LEU A 87 0.06 -5.69 -5.24
N THR A 88 1.06 -5.91 -4.40
CA THR A 88 1.85 -4.88 -3.69
C THR A 88 3.34 -4.91 -4.02
N ASP A 89 3.73 -5.62 -5.08
CA ASP A 89 5.12 -5.87 -5.53
C ASP A 89 5.38 -5.21 -6.89
#